data_AF-A0A811RK64-F1
#
_entry.id   AF-A0A811RK64-F1
#
_cell.length_a   1.000
_cell.length_b   1.000
_cell.length_c   1.000
_cell.angle_alpha   90.00
_cell.angle_beta   90.00
_cell.angle_gamma   90.00
#
_symmetry.space_group_name_H-M   'P 1'
#
loop_
_entity.id
_entity.type
_entity.pdbx_description
1 polymer ?
#
loop_
_entity_poly.entity_id
_entity_poly.type
_entity_poly.pdbx_seq_one_letter_code
_entity_poly.pdbx_strand_id
1 'polypeptide(L)'
;MELCIMLLECCSQERTYLRYYGLLGQRFCMINKVYQENFEKCFVQQYSMIHRLETNKLRNVAKFFAHLLGTDALPWHVLAYIRLTEEDRTSSSRIFLKILFQELSEHLGIRLLNERLNDPNMQRFLRVYLPKGSSEEYKVLDQLLHVHWSWWYNGKREGVLEEHAAPNNAAAEAGIIGVRIKWI
;
A
#
# COMPACT_ATOMS: atom_id res chain seq x y z
N MET A 1 -16.72 18.81 -1.69
CA MET A 1 -16.70 17.35 -1.49
C MET A 1 -17.11 16.61 -2.76
N GLU A 2 -18.29 16.91 -3.33
CA GLU A 2 -18.80 16.28 -4.57
C GLU A 2 -17.79 16.14 -5.71
N LEU A 3 -16.98 17.18 -5.96
CA LEU A 3 -15.98 17.14 -7.02
C LEU A 3 -14.90 16.06 -6.80
N CYS A 4 -14.45 15.85 -5.56
CA CYS A 4 -13.50 14.79 -5.23
C CYS A 4 -14.12 13.40 -5.41
N ILE A 5 -15.39 13.25 -5.03
CA ILE A 5 -16.16 12.01 -5.20
C ILE A 5 -16.32 11.71 -6.69
N MET A 6 -16.76 12.68 -7.49
CA MET A 6 -16.92 12.54 -8.92
C MET A 6 -15.61 12.15 -9.60
N LEU A 7 -14.50 12.83 -9.27
CA LEU A 7 -13.19 12.51 -9.83
C LEU A 7 -12.79 11.06 -9.54
N LEU A 8 -13.00 10.62 -8.29
CA LEU A 8 -12.63 9.28 -7.85
C LEU A 8 -13.54 8.21 -8.48
N GLU A 9 -14.84 8.49 -8.59
CA GLU A 9 -15.80 7.60 -9.24
C GLU A 9 -15.46 7.43 -10.71
N CYS A 10 -15.21 8.53 -11.44
CA CYS A 10 -14.74 8.48 -12.83
C CYS A 10 -13.46 7.63 -12.96
N CYS A 11 -12.47 7.86 -12.10
CA CYS A 11 -11.24 7.06 -12.09
C CYS A 11 -11.51 5.56 -11.86
N SER A 12 -12.43 5.22 -10.95
CA SER A 12 -12.76 3.83 -10.63
C SER A 12 -13.41 3.07 -11.79
N GLN A 13 -14.20 3.77 -12.61
CA GLN A 13 -14.99 3.20 -13.72
C GLN A 13 -14.15 2.96 -14.98
N GLU A 14 -12.95 3.53 -15.07
CA GLU A 14 -12.06 3.31 -16.21
C GLU A 14 -11.66 1.84 -16.35
N ARG A 15 -11.49 1.37 -17.59
CA ARG A 15 -11.00 0.01 -17.85
C ARG A 15 -9.58 -0.21 -17.28
N THR A 16 -8.77 0.84 -17.28
CA THR A 16 -7.41 0.83 -16.73
C THR A 16 -7.09 2.16 -16.10
N TYR A 17 -6.30 2.16 -15.02
CA TYR A 17 -5.88 3.38 -14.36
C TYR A 17 -5.16 4.34 -15.31
N LEU A 18 -5.68 5.57 -15.41
CA LEU A 18 -5.04 6.67 -16.12
C LEU A 18 -4.37 7.60 -15.12
N ARG A 19 -3.05 7.76 -15.23
CA ARG A 19 -2.23 8.63 -14.37
C ARG A 19 -2.73 10.08 -14.30
N TYR A 20 -3.45 10.55 -15.32
CA TYR A 20 -4.12 11.84 -15.34
C TYR A 20 -4.98 12.09 -14.09
N TYR A 21 -5.73 11.09 -13.61
CA TYR A 21 -6.58 11.24 -12.42
C TYR A 21 -5.75 11.55 -11.17
N GLY A 22 -4.65 10.82 -10.95
CA GLY A 22 -3.73 11.07 -9.83
C GLY A 22 -3.10 12.47 -9.89
N LEU A 23 -2.67 12.91 -11.07
CA LEU A 23 -2.13 14.25 -11.29
C LEU A 23 -3.18 15.34 -11.00
N LEU A 24 -4.42 15.14 -11.42
CA LEU A 24 -5.49 16.08 -11.19
C LEU A 24 -5.85 16.16 -9.69
N GLY A 25 -5.96 15.01 -9.01
CA GLY A 25 -6.15 14.94 -7.56
C GLY A 25 -5.04 15.64 -6.79
N GLN A 26 -3.78 15.41 -7.19
CA GLN A 26 -2.60 16.08 -6.62
C GLN A 26 -2.70 17.61 -6.77
N ARG A 27 -3.02 18.09 -7.97
CA ARG A 27 -3.19 19.53 -8.22
C ARG A 27 -4.27 20.14 -7.35
N PHE A 28 -5.41 19.47 -7.18
CA PHE A 28 -6.46 19.93 -6.28
C PHE A 28 -5.98 20.04 -4.83
N CYS A 29 -5.30 19.01 -4.30
CA CYS A 29 -4.73 19.05 -2.96
C CYS A 29 -3.75 20.22 -2.76
N MET A 30 -2.95 20.54 -3.78
CA MET A 30 -1.99 21.65 -3.75
C MET A 30 -2.63 23.04 -3.84
N ILE A 31 -3.81 23.16 -4.46
CA ILE A 31 -4.53 24.44 -4.59
C ILE A 31 -5.16 24.84 -3.27
N ASN A 32 -5.82 23.90 -2.58
CA ASN A 32 -6.51 24.20 -1.34
C ASN A 32 -6.61 22.95 -0.45
N LYS A 33 -6.27 23.11 0.83
CA LYS A 33 -6.34 22.07 1.85
C LYS A 33 -7.73 21.43 1.97
N VAL A 34 -8.81 22.17 1.65
CA VAL A 34 -10.17 21.62 1.60
C VAL A 34 -10.28 20.41 0.66
N TYR A 35 -9.53 20.38 -0.45
CA TYR A 35 -9.52 19.22 -1.35
C TYR A 35 -8.76 18.04 -0.75
N GLN A 36 -7.64 18.29 -0.07
CA GLN A 36 -6.92 17.27 0.67
C GLN A 36 -7.83 16.60 1.70
N GLU A 37 -8.51 17.38 2.55
CA GLU A 37 -9.46 16.86 3.54
C GLU A 37 -10.63 16.09 2.90
N ASN A 38 -11.11 16.53 1.73
CA ASN A 38 -12.14 15.81 1.00
C ASN A 38 -11.64 14.47 0.44
N PHE A 39 -10.40 14.39 -0.07
CA PHE A 39 -9.80 13.13 -0.51
C PHE A 39 -9.50 12.19 0.66
N GLU A 40 -9.14 12.71 1.84
CA GLU A 40 -9.05 11.91 3.06
C GLU A 40 -10.40 11.26 3.39
N LYS A 41 -11.49 12.04 3.36
CA LYS A 41 -12.85 11.50 3.56
C LYS A 41 -13.21 10.46 2.49
N CYS A 42 -12.86 10.70 1.24
CA CYS A 42 -13.07 9.74 0.16
C CYS A 42 -12.31 8.44 0.41
N PHE A 43 -11.06 8.51 0.90
CA PHE A 43 -10.28 7.32 1.23
C PHE A 43 -10.99 6.46 2.28
N VAL A 44 -11.43 7.09 3.38
CA VAL A 44 -12.13 6.39 4.47
C VAL A 44 -13.44 5.76 3.97
N GLN A 45 -14.22 6.51 3.20
CA GLN A 45 -15.48 6.00 2.63
C GLN A 45 -15.25 4.82 1.69
N GLN A 46 -14.31 4.94 0.74
CA GLN A 46 -13.99 3.86 -0.19
C GLN A 46 -13.47 2.62 0.53
N TYR A 47 -12.61 2.79 1.53
CA TYR A 47 -12.08 1.68 2.29
C TYR A 47 -13.17 0.98 3.13
N SER A 48 -14.12 1.72 3.71
CA SER A 48 -15.23 1.14 4.49
C SER A 48 -16.16 0.24 3.66
N MET A 49 -16.27 0.49 2.36
CA MET A 49 -17.13 -0.27 1.44
C MET A 49 -16.33 -1.15 0.47
N ILE A 50 -15.05 -1.38 0.77
CA ILE A 50 -14.09 -2.00 -0.17
C ILE A 50 -14.48 -3.42 -0.60
N HIS A 51 -15.15 -4.16 0.28
CA HIS A 51 -15.64 -5.50 0.00
C HIS A 51 -16.75 -5.53 -1.06
N ARG A 52 -17.40 -4.40 -1.35
CA ARG A 52 -18.44 -4.25 -2.38
C ARG A 52 -17.87 -3.85 -3.74
N LEU A 53 -16.60 -3.47 -3.79
CA LEU A 53 -15.94 -3.05 -5.02
C LEU A 53 -15.43 -4.28 -5.78
N GLU A 54 -15.68 -4.29 -7.08
CA GLU A 54 -15.09 -5.26 -7.99
C GLU A 54 -13.59 -5.02 -8.21
N THR A 55 -12.88 -6.06 -8.64
CA THR A 55 -11.41 -6.07 -8.77
C THR A 55 -10.83 -4.92 -9.59
N ASN A 56 -11.51 -4.50 -10.67
CA ASN A 56 -11.03 -3.40 -11.50
C ASN A 56 -11.08 -2.05 -10.77
N LYS A 57 -12.20 -1.79 -10.08
CA LYS A 57 -12.36 -0.57 -9.26
C LYS A 57 -11.34 -0.51 -8.14
N LEU A 58 -11.13 -1.64 -7.45
CA LEU A 58 -10.09 -1.76 -6.41
C LEU A 58 -8.72 -1.34 -6.95
N ARG A 59 -8.36 -1.82 -8.14
CA ARG A 59 -7.07 -1.51 -8.77
C ARG A 59 -6.91 -0.03 -9.07
N ASN A 60 -7.91 0.60 -9.68
CA ASN A 60 -7.83 2.00 -10.06
C ASN A 60 -7.82 2.92 -8.83
N VAL A 61 -8.68 2.65 -7.85
CA VAL A 61 -8.76 3.43 -6.62
C VAL A 61 -7.47 3.28 -5.81
N ALA A 62 -6.90 2.07 -5.72
CA ALA A 62 -5.61 1.85 -5.05
C ALA A 62 -4.48 2.67 -5.71
N LYS A 63 -4.37 2.63 -7.05
CA LYS A 63 -3.36 3.39 -7.79
C LYS A 63 -3.54 4.91 -7.65
N PHE A 64 -4.79 5.38 -7.64
CA PHE A 64 -5.10 6.79 -7.39
C PHE A 64 -4.57 7.25 -6.03
N PHE A 65 -4.90 6.52 -4.95
CA PHE A 65 -4.44 6.90 -3.61
C PHE A 65 -2.94 6.69 -3.41
N ALA A 66 -2.34 5.67 -4.03
CA ALA A 66 -0.88 5.51 -4.05
C ALA A 66 -0.18 6.69 -4.70
N HIS A 67 -0.73 7.25 -5.78
CA HIS A 67 -0.20 8.47 -6.39
C HIS A 67 -0.25 9.65 -5.41
N LEU A 68 -1.38 9.87 -4.74
CA LEU A 68 -1.52 10.99 -3.81
C LEU A 68 -0.61 10.87 -2.59
N LEU A 69 -0.45 9.67 -2.03
CA LEU A 69 0.47 9.38 -0.92
C LEU A 69 1.93 9.51 -1.35
N GLY A 70 2.29 8.95 -2.51
CA GLY A 70 3.65 8.98 -3.04
C GLY A 70 4.13 10.37 -3.47
N THR A 71 3.21 11.29 -3.73
CA THR A 71 3.51 12.70 -4.06
C THR A 71 3.30 13.67 -2.90
N ASP A 72 3.08 13.14 -1.69
CA ASP A 72 2.79 13.92 -0.48
C ASP A 72 1.59 14.89 -0.61
N ALA A 73 0.69 14.62 -1.57
CA ALA A 73 -0.56 15.34 -1.75
C ALA A 73 -1.61 14.95 -0.72
N LEU A 74 -1.53 13.72 -0.21
CA LEU A 74 -2.35 13.21 0.88
C LEU A 74 -1.43 12.79 2.04
N PRO A 75 -1.75 13.15 3.28
CA PRO A 75 -0.93 12.77 4.42
C PRO A 75 -1.07 11.29 4.72
N TRP A 76 0.02 10.68 5.18
CA TRP A 76 0.10 9.23 5.38
C TRP A 76 -0.71 8.73 6.57
N HIS A 77 -1.18 9.61 7.46
CA HIS A 77 -2.07 9.23 8.57
C HIS A 77 -3.39 8.61 8.11
N VAL A 78 -3.78 8.79 6.84
CA VAL A 78 -4.97 8.13 6.29
C VAL A 78 -4.87 6.60 6.34
N LEU A 79 -3.65 6.04 6.34
CA LEU A 79 -3.44 4.60 6.48
C LEU A 79 -3.86 4.07 7.86
N ALA A 80 -4.03 4.95 8.86
CA ALA A 80 -4.55 4.59 10.18
C ALA A 80 -6.02 4.14 10.17
N TYR A 81 -6.79 4.56 9.16
CA TYR A 81 -8.21 4.21 9.06
C TYR A 81 -8.43 2.78 8.59
N ILE A 82 -7.42 2.18 7.99
CA ILE A 82 -7.41 0.77 7.67
C ILE A 82 -7.25 0.00 8.98
N ARG A 83 -8.35 -0.57 9.45
CA ARG A 83 -8.35 -1.52 10.56
C ARG A 83 -8.37 -2.92 9.97
N LEU A 84 -7.73 -3.85 10.66
CA LEU A 84 -7.80 -5.28 10.34
C LEU A 84 -8.59 -5.97 11.46
N THR A 85 -9.89 -5.69 11.54
CA THR A 85 -10.81 -6.51 12.34
C THR A 85 -11.09 -7.84 11.62
N GLU A 86 -11.75 -8.82 12.26
CA GLU A 86 -12.04 -10.11 11.59
C GLU A 86 -12.81 -9.95 10.28
N GLU A 87 -13.62 -8.89 10.13
CA GLU A 87 -14.34 -8.56 8.90
C GLU A 87 -13.45 -7.95 7.80
N ASP A 88 -12.28 -7.39 8.14
CA ASP A 88 -11.39 -6.69 7.21
C ASP A 88 -10.38 -7.60 6.50
N ARG A 89 -10.40 -8.92 6.79
CA ARG A 89 -9.62 -9.95 6.07
C ARG A 89 -10.27 -10.39 4.75
N THR A 90 -11.08 -9.53 4.10
CA THR A 90 -11.64 -9.87 2.78
C THR A 90 -10.54 -9.95 1.72
N SER A 91 -10.79 -10.73 0.66
CA SER A 91 -9.92 -10.74 -0.53
C SER A 91 -9.78 -9.35 -1.14
N SER A 92 -10.85 -8.55 -1.16
CA SER A 92 -10.86 -7.18 -1.66
C SER A 92 -9.89 -6.26 -0.91
N SER A 93 -9.88 -6.32 0.43
CA SER A 93 -8.95 -5.55 1.26
C SER A 93 -7.50 -5.92 0.95
N ARG A 94 -7.18 -7.22 0.86
CA ARG A 94 -5.84 -7.70 0.52
C ARG A 94 -5.38 -7.25 -0.86
N ILE A 95 -6.26 -7.37 -1.87
CA ILE A 95 -5.97 -6.94 -3.24
C ILE A 95 -5.69 -5.44 -3.27
N PHE A 96 -6.49 -4.64 -2.59
CA PHE A 96 -6.30 -3.19 -2.52
C PHE A 96 -4.96 -2.82 -1.90
N LEU A 97 -4.66 -3.35 -0.71
CA LEU A 97 -3.41 -3.05 -0.01
C LEU A 97 -2.19 -3.52 -0.81
N LYS A 98 -2.27 -4.70 -1.43
CA LYS A 98 -1.23 -5.21 -2.31
C LYS A 98 -0.93 -4.22 -3.44
N ILE A 99 -1.96 -3.77 -4.16
CA ILE A 99 -1.80 -2.83 -5.27
C ILE A 99 -1.29 -1.46 -4.77
N LEU A 100 -1.83 -0.96 -3.65
CA LEU A 100 -1.44 0.31 -3.05
C LEU A 100 0.06 0.33 -2.71
N PHE A 101 0.55 -0.67 -1.98
CA PHE A 101 1.96 -0.73 -1.57
C PHE A 101 2.89 -1.06 -2.74
N GLN A 102 2.45 -1.86 -3.71
CA GLN A 102 3.21 -2.10 -4.93
C GLN A 102 3.43 -0.78 -5.69
N GLU A 103 2.37 -0.01 -5.93
CA GLU A 103 2.47 1.28 -6.64
C GLU A 103 3.30 2.30 -5.86
N LEU A 104 3.14 2.37 -4.53
CA LEU A 104 3.98 3.23 -3.68
C LEU A 104 5.46 2.88 -3.79
N SER A 105 5.78 1.59 -3.82
CA SER A 105 7.16 1.12 -3.95
C SER A 105 7.76 1.41 -5.33
N GLU A 106 6.93 1.39 -6.38
CA GLU A 106 7.33 1.79 -7.73
C GLU A 106 7.58 3.30 -7.81
N HIS A 107 6.79 4.12 -7.10
CA HIS A 107 6.95 5.58 -7.08
C HIS A 107 8.10 6.08 -6.19
N LEU A 108 8.25 5.54 -4.98
CA LEU A 108 9.21 6.04 -3.97
C LEU A 108 10.52 5.26 -3.95
N GLY A 109 10.51 4.03 -4.47
CA GLY A 109 11.54 3.04 -4.20
C GLY A 109 11.37 2.40 -2.82
N ILE A 110 11.89 1.18 -2.69
CA ILE A 110 11.68 0.36 -1.48
C ILE A 110 12.36 0.91 -0.23
N ARG A 111 13.51 1.58 -0.37
CA ARG A 111 14.25 2.14 0.77
C ARG A 111 13.47 3.25 1.45
N LEU A 112 13.05 4.25 0.69
CA LEU A 112 12.30 5.39 1.21
C LEU A 112 10.93 4.98 1.74
N LEU A 113 10.26 4.04 1.06
CA LEU A 113 9.01 3.47 1.57
C LEU A 113 9.22 2.82 2.94
N ASN A 114 10.27 2.01 3.10
CA ASN A 114 10.56 1.37 4.39
C ASN A 114 10.88 2.39 5.49
N GLU A 115 11.65 3.44 5.19
CA GLU A 115 11.91 4.53 6.14
C GLU A 115 10.61 5.20 6.61
N ARG A 116 9.71 5.56 5.68
CA ARG A 116 8.41 6.18 6.01
C ARG A 116 7.53 5.25 6.84
N LEU A 117 7.51 3.96 6.54
CA LEU A 117 6.71 3.00 7.29
C LEU A 117 7.29 2.70 8.68
N ASN A 118 8.59 2.88 8.89
CA ASN A 118 9.26 2.73 10.19
C ASN A 118 9.28 4.01 11.04
N ASP A 119 8.77 5.14 10.55
CA ASP A 119 8.60 6.35 11.36
C ASP A 119 7.76 6.02 12.62
N PRO A 120 8.21 6.37 13.84
CA PRO A 120 7.47 6.13 15.08
C PRO A 120 6.01 6.59 15.06
N ASN A 121 5.72 7.69 14.38
CA ASN A 121 4.35 8.20 14.21
C ASN A 121 3.55 7.28 13.29
N MET A 122 4.16 6.81 12.20
CA MET A 122 3.55 5.88 11.25
C MET A 122 3.33 4.50 11.86
N GLN A 123 4.31 4.00 12.60
CA GLN A 123 4.25 2.73 13.35
C GLN A 123 3.11 2.70 14.36
N ARG A 124 2.70 3.84 14.93
CA ARG A 124 1.51 3.90 15.79
C ARG A 124 0.23 3.59 15.02
N PHE A 125 0.15 4.00 13.76
CA PHE A 125 -0.97 3.74 12.86
C PHE A 125 -0.89 2.35 12.23
N LEU A 126 0.32 1.90 11.88
CA LEU A 126 0.59 0.58 11.32
C LEU A 126 0.65 -0.54 12.36
N ARG A 127 0.67 -0.24 13.67
CA ARG A 127 0.63 -1.24 14.75
C ARG A 127 -0.62 -2.10 14.73
N VAL A 128 -1.68 -1.63 14.08
CA VAL A 128 -2.89 -2.42 13.82
C VAL A 128 -2.65 -3.47 12.72
N TYR A 129 -1.67 -3.24 11.85
CA TYR A 129 -1.25 -4.14 10.77
C TYR A 129 -0.15 -5.13 11.19
N LEU A 130 0.68 -4.76 12.16
CA LEU A 130 1.85 -5.51 12.60
C LEU A 130 1.67 -6.04 14.02
N PRO A 131 1.44 -7.36 14.24
CA PRO A 131 1.30 -7.92 15.57
C PRO A 131 2.66 -7.92 16.29
N LYS A 132 2.74 -7.18 17.40
CA LYS A 132 3.96 -6.93 18.18
C LYS A 132 4.84 -8.17 18.38
N GLY A 133 6.11 -8.06 17.98
CA GLY A 133 7.24 -8.68 18.66
C GLY A 133 7.45 -10.15 18.37
N SER A 134 7.04 -10.63 17.21
CA SER A 134 7.34 -12.00 16.77
C SER A 134 7.97 -11.98 15.38
N SER A 135 8.80 -12.98 15.09
CA SER A 135 9.29 -13.27 13.72
C SER A 135 8.15 -13.41 12.69
N GLU A 136 6.89 -13.57 13.14
CA GLU A 136 5.66 -13.60 12.34
C GLU A 136 5.17 -12.22 11.86
N GLU A 137 5.62 -11.13 12.47
CA GLU A 137 5.17 -9.75 12.19
C GLU A 137 5.44 -9.36 10.72
N TYR A 138 6.58 -9.80 10.17
CA TYR A 138 6.93 -9.65 8.76
C TYR A 138 6.31 -10.73 7.86
N LYS A 139 5.98 -11.90 8.41
CA LYS A 139 5.31 -12.99 7.65
C LYS A 139 3.88 -12.62 7.31
N VAL A 140 3.18 -11.86 8.16
CA VAL A 140 1.82 -11.38 7.85
C VAL A 140 1.82 -10.39 6.69
N LEU A 141 2.81 -9.49 6.59
CA LEU A 141 2.96 -8.62 5.42
C LEU A 141 3.36 -9.40 4.16
N ASP A 142 4.26 -10.37 4.30
CA ASP A 142 4.69 -11.27 3.21
C ASP A 142 3.51 -12.12 2.70
N GLN A 143 2.65 -12.59 3.60
CA GLN A 143 1.49 -13.45 3.30
C GLN A 143 0.25 -12.67 2.86
N LEU A 144 0.03 -11.43 3.34
CA LEU A 144 -1.10 -10.58 2.93
C LEU A 144 -0.83 -9.85 1.61
N LEU A 145 0.42 -9.45 1.37
CA LEU A 145 0.76 -8.63 0.21
C LEU A 145 1.43 -9.44 -0.91
N HIS A 146 1.92 -10.66 -0.64
CA HIS A 146 2.79 -11.42 -1.57
C HIS A 146 3.92 -10.54 -2.13
N VAL A 147 4.44 -9.64 -1.29
CA VAL A 147 5.56 -8.76 -1.61
C VAL A 147 6.77 -9.41 -0.99
N HIS A 148 7.69 -9.88 -1.83
CA HIS A 148 8.82 -10.73 -1.44
C HIS A 148 9.55 -10.18 -0.20
N TRP A 149 9.65 -10.97 0.87
CA TRP A 149 10.29 -10.64 2.16
C TRP A 149 11.63 -9.86 2.06
N SER A 150 12.43 -10.07 1.01
CA SER A 150 13.65 -9.30 0.74
C SER A 150 13.45 -7.78 0.59
N TRP A 151 12.23 -7.33 0.30
CA TRP A 151 11.87 -5.92 0.18
C TRP A 151 11.91 -5.22 1.54
N TRP A 152 11.48 -5.89 2.60
CA TRP A 152 11.52 -5.37 3.98
C TRP A 152 12.90 -5.56 4.63
N TYR A 153 13.58 -6.67 4.33
CA TYR A 153 14.85 -7.04 4.95
C TYR A 153 16.09 -6.35 4.36
N ASN A 154 15.98 -5.68 3.21
CA ASN A 154 17.14 -5.04 2.56
C ASN A 154 17.68 -3.78 3.28
N GLY A 155 16.99 -3.27 4.30
CA GLY A 155 17.43 -2.11 5.09
C GLY A 155 18.31 -2.43 6.31
N LYS A 156 18.48 -3.72 6.68
CA LYS A 156 19.22 -4.14 7.88
C LYS A 156 20.58 -4.78 7.60
N ARG A 157 21.13 -4.65 6.39
CA ARG A 157 22.43 -5.25 6.03
C ARG A 157 23.66 -4.46 6.46
N GLU A 158 23.49 -3.29 7.08
CA GLU A 158 24.61 -2.56 7.68
C GLU A 158 24.42 -2.51 9.20
N GLY A 159 24.95 -3.55 9.87
CA GLY A 159 25.31 -3.50 11.28
C GLY A 159 24.27 -3.98 12.30
N VAL A 160 23.93 -5.28 12.30
CA VAL A 160 23.88 -6.14 13.52
C VAL A 160 23.91 -7.59 13.03
N LEU A 161 25.00 -8.31 13.33
CA LEU A 161 25.04 -9.76 13.31
C LEU A 161 24.24 -10.25 14.52
N GLU A 162 22.93 -10.46 14.38
CA GLU A 162 22.20 -11.33 15.29
C GLU A 162 21.44 -12.36 14.47
N GLU A 163 21.81 -13.61 14.72
CA GLU A 163 21.19 -14.83 14.22
C GLU A 163 19.71 -14.83 14.57
N HIS A 164 18.86 -14.40 13.64
CA HIS A 164 17.46 -14.82 13.63
C HIS A 164 17.27 -15.73 12.44
N ALA A 165 17.27 -17.02 12.75
CA ALA A 165 17.13 -18.13 11.85
C ALA A 165 16.02 -17.88 10.82
N ALA A 166 16.39 -17.97 9.55
CA ALA A 166 15.43 -18.18 8.47
C ALA A 166 14.57 -19.41 8.82
N PRO A 167 13.24 -19.39 8.57
CA PRO A 167 12.48 -20.62 8.58
C PRO A 167 13.05 -21.53 7.50
N ASN A 168 13.64 -22.65 7.93
CA ASN A 168 14.07 -23.73 7.08
C ASN A 168 12.93 -24.16 6.15
N ASN A 169 13.06 -23.90 4.85
CA ASN A 169 13.18 -24.97 3.86
C ASN A 169 13.29 -24.42 2.43
N ALA A 170 14.41 -24.80 1.80
CA ALA A 170 14.51 -25.27 0.42
C ALA A 170 13.90 -24.43 -0.70
N ALA A 171 14.67 -23.45 -1.18
CA ALA A 171 14.95 -23.25 -2.62
C ALA A 171 16.02 -22.17 -2.79
N ALA A 172 17.20 -22.38 -2.19
CA ALA A 172 18.41 -21.75 -2.66
C ALA A 172 19.07 -22.75 -3.61
N GLU A 173 18.83 -22.63 -4.91
CA GLU A 173 19.80 -22.96 -5.94
C GLU A 173 19.35 -22.46 -7.31
N ALA A 174 20.34 -21.93 -8.04
CA ALA A 174 20.34 -21.51 -9.44
C ALA A 174 19.72 -20.15 -9.80
N GLY A 175 20.62 -19.17 -9.99
CA GLY A 175 20.64 -18.43 -11.25
C GLY A 175 20.13 -16.99 -11.18
N ILE A 176 21.08 -16.06 -11.07
CA ILE A 176 20.98 -14.78 -11.78
C ILE A 176 20.68 -15.14 -13.25
N ILE A 177 19.52 -14.73 -13.78
CA ILE A 177 19.18 -14.37 -15.18
C ILE A 177 17.64 -14.38 -15.30
N GLY A 178 17.07 -13.23 -15.71
CA GLY A 178 15.75 -13.16 -16.36
C GLY A 178 14.52 -13.18 -15.44
N VAL A 179 14.01 -12.01 -15.10
CA VAL A 179 12.64 -11.84 -14.57
C VAL A 179 11.66 -12.26 -15.67
N ARG A 180 11.27 -13.54 -15.68
CA ARG A 180 10.15 -14.05 -16.46
C ARG A 180 8.99 -14.27 -15.50
N ILE A 181 8.11 -13.27 -15.43
CA ILE A 181 6.84 -13.36 -14.73
C ILE A 181 6.02 -14.45 -15.43
N LYS A 182 5.86 -15.61 -14.81
CA LYS A 182 4.94 -16.66 -15.25
C LYS A 182 3.65 -16.51 -14.44
N TRP A 183 2.65 -15.90 -15.06
CA TRP A 183 1.26 -16.01 -14.63
C TRP A 183 0.77 -17.42 -15.00
N ILE A 184 0.02 -18.05 -14.10
CA ILE A 184 -0.93 -19.10 -14.49
C ILE A 184 -2.05 -18.43 -15.27
#